data_AF-A0A1Y5EIB2-F1
#
_entry.id   AF-A0A1Y5EIB2-F1
#
_cell.length_a   1.000
_cell.length_b   1.000
_cell.length_c   1.000
_cell.angle_alpha   90.00
_cell.angle_beta   90.00
_cell.angle_gamma   90.00
#
_symmetry.space_group_name_H-M   'P 1'
#
loop_
_entity.id
_entity.type
_entity.pdbx_description
1 polymer ?
#
loop_
_entity_poly.entity_id
_entity_poly.type
_entity_poly.pdbx_seq_one_letter_code
_entity_poly.pdbx_strand_id
1 'polypeptide(L)'
;PEEAVGQLLTLGGGQDGMHNHQIIGVVEDSHYVNVKNTVPPMTYVLSAEPKDLSLRWTSIRFKAGASLQGLKDVEQIWLGLAPDLAFKYDWITDLFDSSYRNENQQTDLLNVFTLLATVVTAIGLFGLAAFNTQRRVKEIAVRKILGASTGQLCFMLVNQFSSLVIIANFIALPLAYFLMRDWLDNFIYRINMPYSAFMLSAVFSLVIAYITVMVIAYRAATAKPVDSLHCE
;
A
#
# COMPACT_ATOMS: atom_id res chain seq x y z
N PRO A 1 18.93 -7.79 27.87
CA PRO A 1 17.56 -8.03 28.40
C PRO A 1 17.56 -9.13 29.47
N GLU A 2 18.30 -10.23 29.26
CA GLU A 2 18.35 -11.35 30.23
C GLU A 2 18.96 -10.96 31.59
N GLU A 3 19.87 -9.99 31.64
CA GLU A 3 20.45 -9.46 32.89
C GLU A 3 19.44 -8.77 33.82
N ALA A 4 18.25 -8.40 33.31
CA ALA A 4 17.18 -7.80 34.11
C ALA A 4 16.39 -8.85 34.90
N VAL A 5 16.44 -10.13 34.49
CA VAL A 5 15.70 -11.21 35.15
C VAL A 5 16.27 -11.44 36.54
N GLY A 6 15.38 -11.52 37.54
CA GLY A 6 15.73 -11.67 38.95
C GLY A 6 15.94 -10.35 39.70
N GLN A 7 16.02 -9.20 39.02
CA GLN A 7 16.08 -7.90 39.67
C GLN A 7 14.70 -7.48 40.22
N LEU A 8 14.73 -6.59 41.21
CA LEU A 8 13.53 -6.00 41.81
C LEU A 8 13.21 -4.66 41.13
N LEU A 9 11.95 -4.52 40.71
CA LEU A 9 11.39 -3.31 40.16
C LEU A 9 10.28 -2.82 41.09
N THR A 10 10.40 -1.60 41.60
CA THR A 10 9.33 -1.00 42.41
C THR A 10 8.30 -0.37 41.48
N LEU A 11 7.08 -0.89 41.48
CA LEU A 11 5.95 -0.40 40.71
C LEU A 11 4.82 0.02 41.67
N GLY A 12 3.98 0.97 41.25
CA GLY A 12 2.88 1.47 42.05
C GLY A 12 2.85 3.00 42.12
N GLY A 13 1.89 3.52 42.88
CA GLY A 13 1.63 4.96 43.00
C GLY A 13 0.13 5.24 43.11
N GLY A 14 -0.24 6.21 43.96
CA GLY A 14 -1.64 6.49 44.32
C GLY A 14 -2.03 5.91 45.68
N GLN A 15 -3.28 5.46 45.84
CA GLN A 15 -3.80 4.94 47.13
C GLN A 15 -3.22 3.58 47.54
N ASP A 16 -2.75 2.77 46.58
CA ASP A 16 -2.29 1.40 46.84
C ASP A 16 -0.81 1.32 47.29
N GLY A 17 -0.06 2.42 47.25
CA GLY A 17 1.35 2.45 47.65
C GLY A 17 2.34 1.91 46.61
N MET A 18 3.61 1.83 46.99
CA MET A 18 4.71 1.31 46.17
C MET A 18 4.98 -0.15 46.54
N HIS A 19 5.05 -1.04 45.55
CA HIS A 19 5.26 -2.47 45.74
C HIS A 19 6.49 -2.94 44.98
N ASN A 20 7.25 -3.86 45.58
CA ASN A 20 8.41 -4.45 44.93
C ASN A 20 7.99 -5.70 44.15
N HIS A 21 8.30 -5.72 42.85
CA HIS A 21 8.04 -6.84 41.97
C HIS A 21 9.35 -7.42 41.45
N GLN A 22 9.48 -8.75 41.45
CA GLN A 22 10.62 -9.41 40.83
C GLN A 22 10.37 -9.57 39.33
N ILE A 23 11.36 -9.22 38.52
CA ILE A 23 11.32 -9.44 37.07
C ILE A 23 11.53 -10.94 36.80
N ILE A 24 10.48 -11.63 36.36
CA ILE A 24 10.53 -13.08 36.07
C ILE A 24 10.89 -13.41 34.62
N GLY A 25 10.80 -12.42 33.71
CA GLY A 25 11.08 -12.62 32.30
C GLY A 25 11.00 -11.32 31.51
N VAL A 26 11.64 -11.31 30.35
CA VAL A 26 11.56 -10.24 29.36
C VAL A 26 11.00 -10.87 28.08
N VAL A 27 9.95 -10.27 27.55
CA VAL A 27 9.29 -10.72 26.31
C VAL A 27 9.72 -9.81 25.16
N GLU A 28 9.62 -10.34 23.94
CA GLU A 28 9.80 -9.53 22.73
C GLU A 28 8.72 -8.45 22.62
N ASP A 29 9.06 -7.35 21.94
CA ASP A 29 8.17 -6.21 21.78
C ASP A 29 6.89 -6.61 21.03
N SER A 30 5.75 -6.40 21.69
CA SER A 30 4.43 -6.64 21.11
C SER A 30 3.77 -5.31 20.72
N HIS A 31 3.39 -5.20 19.44
CA HIS A 31 2.82 -3.98 18.89
C HIS A 31 1.31 -3.96 19.13
N TYR A 32 0.89 -3.24 20.18
CA TYR A 32 -0.50 -3.25 20.66
C TYR A 32 -1.38 -2.11 20.11
N VAL A 33 -0.80 -1.01 19.61
CA VAL A 33 -1.57 0.22 19.32
C VAL A 33 -1.48 0.67 17.86
N ASN A 34 -0.28 0.81 17.30
CA ASN A 34 -0.04 1.20 15.91
C ASN A 34 1.43 0.88 15.55
N VAL A 35 1.73 0.51 14.30
CA VAL A 35 3.10 0.30 13.78
C VAL A 35 3.91 1.60 13.70
N LYS A 36 3.24 2.76 13.74
CA LYS A 36 3.86 4.10 13.67
C LYS A 36 4.52 4.53 14.98
N ASN A 37 4.04 4.07 16.13
CA ASN A 37 4.53 4.53 17.43
C ASN A 37 5.50 3.53 18.03
N THR A 38 6.51 4.01 18.78
CA THR A 38 7.34 3.14 19.60
C THR A 38 6.46 2.38 20.59
N VAL A 39 6.78 1.11 20.84
CA VAL A 39 6.20 0.38 21.96
C VAL A 39 6.69 1.10 23.23
N PRO A 40 5.80 1.75 24.00
CA PRO A 40 6.24 2.40 25.23
C PRO A 40 6.75 1.32 26.21
N PRO A 41 7.65 1.67 27.15
CA PRO A 41 8.08 0.75 28.18
C PRO A 41 6.86 0.17 28.90
N MET A 42 6.68 -1.15 28.80
CA MET A 42 5.48 -1.83 29.27
C MET A 42 5.88 -2.94 30.23
N THR A 43 5.14 -3.03 31.34
CA THR A 43 5.31 -4.10 32.32
C THR A 43 4.07 -4.98 32.32
N TYR A 44 4.28 -6.28 32.38
CA TYR A 44 3.21 -7.25 32.55
C TYR A 44 3.32 -7.81 33.97
N VAL A 45 2.34 -7.51 34.80
CA VAL A 45 2.30 -7.97 36.19
C VAL A 45 1.41 -9.20 36.27
N LEU A 46 1.96 -10.29 36.81
CA LEU A 46 1.20 -11.51 37.06
C LEU A 46 0.41 -11.34 38.37
N SER A 47 -0.91 -11.50 38.30
CA SER A 47 -1.76 -11.60 39.50
C SER A 47 -1.68 -13.00 40.06
N ALA A 48 -1.37 -13.15 41.35
CA ALA A 48 -1.51 -14.43 42.04
C ALA A 48 -2.98 -14.65 42.46
N GLU A 49 -3.65 -13.58 42.93
CA GLU A 49 -5.06 -13.61 43.27
C GLU A 49 -5.88 -12.64 42.40
N PRO A 50 -7.14 -12.96 42.05
CA PRO A 50 -8.01 -12.09 41.26
C PRO A 50 -8.32 -10.72 41.90
N LYS A 51 -8.06 -10.58 43.21
CA LYS A 51 -8.31 -9.35 43.97
C LYS A 51 -7.14 -8.36 43.90
N ASP A 52 -5.95 -8.82 43.51
CA ASP A 52 -4.73 -8.01 43.48
C ASP A 52 -4.74 -6.98 42.35
N LEU A 53 -5.55 -7.22 41.31
CA LEU A 53 -5.66 -6.37 40.14
C LEU A 53 -7.13 -6.11 39.80
N SER A 54 -7.46 -4.84 39.57
CA SER A 54 -8.73 -4.46 38.95
C SER A 54 -8.74 -4.91 37.49
N LEU A 55 -9.17 -6.13 37.23
CA LEU A 55 -9.34 -6.67 35.88
C LEU A 55 -10.44 -5.89 35.15
N ARG A 56 -10.03 -4.92 34.34
CA ARG A 56 -10.98 -4.13 33.53
C ARG A 56 -11.43 -4.89 32.29
N TRP A 57 -10.55 -5.68 31.69
CA TRP A 57 -10.81 -6.45 30.46
C TRP A 57 -10.35 -7.89 30.59
N THR A 58 -11.04 -8.80 29.90
CA THR A 58 -10.68 -10.21 29.78
C THR A 58 -10.58 -10.57 28.32
N SER A 59 -9.45 -11.15 27.90
CA SER A 59 -9.26 -11.64 26.54
C SER A 59 -9.54 -13.13 26.48
N ILE A 60 -10.35 -13.54 25.49
CA ILE A 60 -10.70 -14.94 25.24
C ILE A 60 -10.27 -15.26 23.83
N ARG A 61 -9.42 -16.28 23.66
CA ARG A 61 -9.00 -16.76 22.35
C ARG A 61 -9.81 -17.98 21.95
N PHE A 62 -10.62 -17.84 20.89
CA PHE A 62 -11.34 -18.96 20.29
C PHE A 62 -10.42 -19.84 19.45
N LYS A 63 -10.74 -21.14 19.35
CA LYS A 63 -10.13 -22.02 18.35
C LYS A 63 -10.62 -21.61 16.95
N ALA A 64 -9.77 -21.80 15.94
CA ALA A 64 -10.10 -21.48 14.55
C ALA A 64 -11.42 -22.16 14.12
N GLY A 65 -12.37 -21.39 13.60
CA GLY A 65 -13.68 -21.88 13.12
C GLY A 65 -14.88 -21.71 14.07
N ALA A 66 -14.69 -21.17 15.28
CA ALA A 66 -15.77 -20.96 16.25
C ALA A 66 -16.05 -19.46 16.45
N SER A 67 -16.91 -18.83 15.64
CA SER A 67 -17.17 -17.38 15.79
C SER A 67 -18.52 -17.05 16.43
N LEU A 68 -19.62 -17.71 16.04
CA LEU A 68 -20.95 -17.35 16.56
C LEU A 68 -21.43 -18.22 17.73
N GLN A 69 -21.22 -19.53 17.67
CA GLN A 69 -21.69 -20.45 18.72
C GLN A 69 -20.89 -20.27 20.01
N GLY A 70 -19.56 -20.18 19.90
CA GLY A 70 -18.68 -19.96 21.06
C GLY A 70 -18.93 -18.63 21.76
N LEU A 71 -19.37 -17.59 21.05
CA LEU A 71 -19.74 -16.32 21.65
C LEU A 71 -21.00 -16.44 22.52
N LYS A 72 -22.02 -17.16 22.04
CA LYS A 72 -23.24 -17.43 22.81
C LYS A 72 -22.96 -18.25 24.06
N ASP A 73 -22.08 -19.24 23.94
CA ASP A 73 -21.69 -20.08 25.08
C ASP A 73 -20.97 -19.23 26.15
N VAL A 74 -20.07 -18.33 25.72
CA VAL A 74 -19.39 -17.37 26.61
C VAL A 74 -20.37 -16.39 27.25
N GLU A 75 -21.33 -15.87 26.48
CA GLU A 75 -22.38 -14.97 26.98
C GLU A 75 -23.23 -15.65 28.07
N GLN A 76 -23.64 -16.90 27.86
CA GLN A 76 -24.40 -17.67 28.85
C GLN A 76 -23.60 -17.89 30.14
N ILE A 77 -22.32 -18.24 30.03
CA ILE A 77 -21.44 -18.42 31.18
C ILE A 77 -21.28 -17.08 31.93
N TRP A 78 -21.09 -15.98 31.21
CA TRP A 78 -20.95 -14.64 31.80
C TRP A 78 -22.20 -14.24 32.59
N LEU A 79 -23.37 -14.37 31.98
CA LEU A 79 -24.65 -14.04 32.65
C LEU A 79 -24.94 -14.95 33.84
N GLY A 80 -24.43 -16.18 33.84
CA GLY A 80 -24.51 -17.09 34.99
C GLY A 80 -23.59 -16.70 36.16
N LEU A 81 -22.44 -16.08 35.87
CA LEU A 81 -21.47 -15.63 36.88
C LEU A 81 -21.79 -14.24 37.43
N ALA A 82 -22.23 -13.32 36.57
CA ALA A 82 -22.48 -11.93 36.91
C ALA A 82 -23.73 -11.39 36.20
N PRO A 83 -24.93 -11.78 36.65
CA PRO A 83 -26.20 -11.41 35.99
C PRO A 83 -26.46 -9.90 35.98
N ASP A 84 -25.87 -9.15 36.93
CA ASP A 84 -26.03 -7.70 37.05
C ASP A 84 -25.15 -6.91 36.06
N LEU A 85 -24.23 -7.57 35.34
CA LEU A 85 -23.30 -6.94 34.40
C LEU A 85 -23.63 -7.32 32.95
N ALA A 86 -23.93 -6.31 32.13
CA ALA A 86 -24.17 -6.52 30.70
C ALA A 86 -22.93 -7.11 30.00
N PHE A 87 -23.14 -8.17 29.22
CA PHE A 87 -22.11 -8.75 28.37
C PHE A 87 -21.75 -7.77 27.25
N LYS A 88 -20.51 -7.28 27.27
CA LYS A 88 -19.93 -6.44 26.22
C LYS A 88 -18.67 -7.11 25.70
N TYR A 89 -18.52 -7.12 24.38
CA TYR A 89 -17.34 -7.67 23.72
C TYR A 89 -16.93 -6.79 22.56
N ASP A 90 -15.63 -6.74 22.30
CA ASP A 90 -15.05 -6.13 21.11
C ASP A 90 -14.16 -7.18 20.45
N TRP A 91 -14.31 -7.35 19.13
CA TRP A 91 -13.38 -8.19 18.40
C TRP A 91 -12.05 -7.47 18.26
N ILE A 92 -10.97 -8.19 18.53
CA ILE A 92 -9.64 -7.61 18.38
C ILE A 92 -9.36 -7.19 16.94
N THR A 93 -9.96 -7.86 15.95
CA THR A 93 -9.89 -7.48 14.53
C THR A 93 -10.49 -6.12 14.28
N ASP A 94 -11.64 -5.82 14.88
CA ASP A 94 -12.34 -4.55 14.66
C ASP A 94 -11.58 -3.38 15.29
N LEU A 95 -10.92 -3.63 16.44
CA LEU A 95 -9.99 -2.68 17.05
C LEU A 95 -8.81 -2.40 16.13
N PHE A 96 -8.19 -3.42 15.54
CA PHE A 96 -7.11 -3.23 14.56
C PHE A 96 -7.59 -2.47 13.32
N ASP A 97 -8.73 -2.84 12.74
CA ASP A 97 -9.28 -2.17 11.55
C ASP A 97 -9.58 -0.69 11.82
N SER A 98 -10.01 -0.35 13.05
CA SER A 98 -10.21 1.04 13.45
C SER A 98 -8.89 1.83 13.49
N SER A 99 -7.80 1.22 13.95
CA SER A 99 -6.47 1.83 14.01
C SER A 99 -5.83 2.04 12.64
N TYR A 100 -6.18 1.22 11.63
CA TYR A 100 -5.67 1.31 10.25
C TYR A 100 -6.62 2.05 9.29
N ARG A 101 -7.76 2.54 9.77
CA ARG A 101 -8.80 3.12 8.91
C ARG A 101 -8.29 4.35 8.14
N ASN A 102 -7.46 5.18 8.77
CA ASN A 102 -6.91 6.38 8.15
C ASN A 102 -5.89 6.04 7.06
N GLU A 103 -5.03 5.05 7.32
CA GLU A 103 -4.05 4.53 6.38
C GLU A 103 -4.73 3.92 5.15
N ASN A 104 -5.77 3.10 5.37
CA ASN A 104 -6.54 2.50 4.28
C ASN A 104 -7.24 3.57 3.42
N GLN A 105 -7.87 4.57 4.05
CA GLN A 105 -8.47 5.69 3.32
C GLN A 105 -7.45 6.48 2.50
N GLN A 106 -6.24 6.71 3.04
CA GLN A 106 -5.17 7.37 2.31
C GLN A 106 -4.72 6.54 1.10
N THR A 107 -4.55 5.22 1.26
CA THR A 107 -4.23 4.32 0.15
C THR A 107 -5.31 4.32 -0.93
N ASP A 108 -6.59 4.30 -0.54
CA ASP A 108 -7.70 4.34 -1.49
C ASP A 108 -7.73 5.65 -2.29
N LEU A 109 -7.53 6.79 -1.63
CA LEU A 109 -7.43 8.09 -2.30
C LEU A 109 -6.25 8.15 -3.26
N LEU A 110 -5.07 7.67 -2.84
CA LEU A 110 -3.89 7.59 -3.70
C LEU A 110 -4.15 6.71 -4.92
N ASN A 111 -4.80 5.56 -4.76
CA ASN A 111 -5.15 4.68 -5.87
C ASN A 111 -6.07 5.36 -6.89
N VAL A 112 -7.08 6.11 -6.43
CA VAL A 112 -7.96 6.88 -7.32
C VAL A 112 -7.18 7.96 -8.06
N PHE A 113 -6.31 8.72 -7.37
CA PHE A 113 -5.47 9.73 -8.02
C PHE A 113 -4.48 9.14 -9.01
N THR A 114 -3.86 8.00 -8.69
CA THR A 114 -2.96 7.28 -9.60
C THR A 114 -3.71 6.82 -10.85
N LEU A 115 -4.93 6.30 -10.71
CA LEU A 115 -5.75 5.91 -11.85
C LEU A 115 -6.09 7.12 -12.74
N LEU A 116 -6.54 8.22 -12.14
CA LEU A 116 -6.86 9.45 -12.87
C LEU A 116 -5.63 10.02 -13.58
N ALA A 117 -4.50 10.13 -12.87
CA ALA A 117 -3.24 10.60 -13.44
C ALA A 117 -2.77 9.73 -14.61
N THR A 118 -2.94 8.41 -14.51
CA THR A 118 -2.62 7.46 -15.57
C THR A 118 -3.49 7.70 -16.82
N VAL A 119 -4.80 7.88 -16.64
CA VAL A 119 -5.73 8.18 -17.74
C VAL A 119 -5.39 9.51 -18.41
N VAL A 120 -5.18 10.57 -17.62
CA VAL A 120 -4.82 11.90 -18.14
C VAL A 120 -3.49 11.84 -18.90
N THR A 121 -2.51 11.11 -18.37
CA THR A 121 -1.21 10.91 -19.02
C THR A 121 -1.36 10.15 -20.34
N ALA A 122 -2.21 9.11 -20.39
CA ALA A 122 -2.48 8.37 -21.61
C ALA A 122 -3.15 9.26 -22.68
N ILE A 123 -4.08 10.14 -22.29
CA ILE A 123 -4.70 11.12 -23.20
C ILE A 123 -3.65 12.12 -23.70
N GLY A 124 -2.78 12.61 -22.83
CA GLY A 124 -1.69 13.54 -23.19
C GLY A 124 -0.71 12.90 -24.18
N LEU A 125 -0.27 11.67 -23.90
CA LEU A 125 0.59 10.91 -24.81
C LEU A 125 -0.11 10.65 -26.15
N PHE A 126 -1.41 10.33 -26.12
CA PHE A 126 -2.21 10.16 -27.33
C PHE A 126 -2.24 11.43 -28.18
N GLY A 127 -2.51 12.59 -27.56
CA GLY A 127 -2.52 13.88 -28.25
C GLY A 127 -1.17 14.23 -28.87
N LEU A 128 -0.08 14.02 -28.11
CA LEU A 128 1.29 14.27 -28.60
C LEU A 128 1.66 13.36 -29.77
N ALA A 129 1.29 12.08 -29.69
CA ALA A 129 1.56 11.10 -30.74
C ALA A 129 0.74 11.35 -32.00
N ALA A 130 -0.55 11.70 -31.86
CA ALA A 130 -1.39 12.09 -32.99
C ALA A 130 -0.84 13.34 -33.70
N PHE A 131 -0.49 14.39 -32.95
CA PHE A 131 0.05 15.62 -33.49
C PHE A 131 1.38 15.42 -34.24
N ASN A 132 2.32 14.67 -33.65
CA ASN A 132 3.59 14.35 -34.30
C ASN A 132 3.40 13.51 -35.56
N THR A 133 2.48 12.55 -35.52
CA THR A 133 2.16 11.73 -36.70
C THR A 133 1.59 12.60 -37.83
N GLN A 134 0.69 13.53 -37.51
CA GLN A 134 0.09 14.46 -38.47
C GLN A 134 1.16 15.35 -39.15
N ARG A 135 2.13 15.86 -38.39
CA ARG A 135 3.26 16.63 -38.95
C ARG A 135 4.15 15.82 -39.91
N ARG A 136 4.21 14.50 -39.73
CA ARG A 136 5.06 13.59 -40.53
C ARG A 136 4.27 12.80 -41.59
N VAL A 137 3.02 13.17 -41.87
CA VAL A 137 2.16 12.47 -42.85
C VAL A 137 2.81 12.38 -44.23
N LYS A 138 3.45 13.44 -44.72
CA LYS A 138 4.12 13.42 -46.04
C LYS A 138 5.26 12.39 -46.10
N GLU A 139 6.08 12.31 -45.05
CA GLU A 139 7.18 11.33 -44.94
C GLU A 139 6.64 9.90 -44.88
N ILE A 140 5.59 9.68 -44.07
CA ILE A 140 4.91 8.40 -43.90
C ILE A 140 4.27 7.94 -45.23
N ALA A 141 3.59 8.85 -45.94
CA ALA A 141 2.95 8.57 -47.22
C ALA A 141 3.96 8.18 -48.30
N VAL A 142 5.07 8.92 -48.42
CA VAL A 142 6.15 8.59 -49.37
C VAL A 142 6.74 7.21 -49.08
N ARG A 143 7.07 6.90 -47.81
CA ARG A 143 7.60 5.58 -47.44
C ARG A 143 6.61 4.45 -47.72
N LYS A 144 5.32 4.68 -47.50
CA LYS A 144 4.25 3.70 -47.76
C LYS A 144 4.10 3.42 -49.27
N ILE A 145 4.19 4.43 -50.12
CA ILE A 145 4.18 4.28 -51.59
C ILE A 145 5.44 3.56 -52.07
N LEU A 146 6.58 3.79 -51.41
CA LEU A 146 7.85 3.08 -51.66
C LEU A 146 7.86 1.62 -51.15
N GLY A 147 6.72 1.09 -50.66
CA GLY A 147 6.58 -0.31 -50.27
C GLY A 147 6.91 -0.62 -48.81
N ALA A 148 7.06 0.38 -47.95
CA ALA A 148 7.24 0.13 -46.51
C ALA A 148 6.01 -0.56 -45.90
N SER A 149 6.24 -1.64 -45.16
CA SER A 149 5.17 -2.39 -44.50
C SER A 149 4.54 -1.59 -43.35
N THR A 150 3.25 -1.83 -43.10
CA THR A 150 2.50 -1.22 -41.97
C THR A 150 3.22 -1.42 -40.63
N GLY A 151 3.87 -2.58 -40.44
CA GLY A 151 4.65 -2.90 -39.25
C GLY A 151 5.93 -2.06 -39.09
N GLN A 152 6.66 -1.78 -40.18
CA GLN A 152 7.84 -0.90 -40.14
C GLN A 152 7.48 0.54 -39.76
N LEU A 153 6.36 1.06 -40.28
CA LEU A 153 5.87 2.37 -39.86
C LEU A 153 5.46 2.39 -38.39
N CYS A 154 4.77 1.32 -37.93
CA CYS A 154 4.37 1.22 -36.53
C CYS A 154 5.58 1.15 -35.59
N PHE A 155 6.58 0.33 -35.94
CA PHE A 155 7.81 0.20 -35.14
C PHE A 155 8.57 1.53 -35.04
N MET A 156 8.67 2.28 -36.14
CA MET A 156 9.32 3.58 -36.12
C MET A 156 8.64 4.57 -35.17
N LEU A 157 7.30 4.63 -35.21
CA LEU A 157 6.51 5.48 -34.32
C LEU A 157 6.66 5.05 -32.86
N VAL A 158 6.46 3.76 -32.59
CA VAL A 158 6.54 3.20 -31.23
C VAL A 158 7.92 3.41 -30.61
N ASN A 159 9.01 3.20 -31.36
CA ASN A 159 10.37 3.36 -30.83
C ASN A 159 10.68 4.82 -30.48
N GLN A 160 10.17 5.79 -31.24
CA GLN A 160 10.36 7.22 -30.96
C GLN A 160 9.67 7.65 -29.65
N PHE A 161 8.49 7.11 -29.34
CA PHE A 161 7.81 7.41 -28.07
C PHE A 161 8.33 6.58 -26.90
N SER A 162 8.71 5.33 -27.14
CA SER A 162 9.26 4.45 -26.10
C SER A 162 10.57 4.99 -25.53
N SER A 163 11.45 5.56 -26.38
CA SER A 163 12.69 6.18 -25.91
C SER A 163 12.43 7.38 -24.98
N LEU A 164 11.40 8.17 -25.27
CA LEU A 164 10.99 9.30 -24.42
C LEU A 164 10.51 8.82 -23.04
N VAL A 165 9.73 7.73 -23.01
CA VAL A 165 9.23 7.12 -21.76
C VAL A 165 10.37 6.50 -20.95
N ILE A 166 11.35 5.89 -21.60
CA ILE A 166 12.55 5.37 -20.94
C ILE A 166 13.30 6.52 -20.25
N ILE A 167 13.54 7.64 -20.95
CA ILE A 167 14.19 8.81 -20.37
C ILE A 167 13.39 9.36 -19.19
N ALA A 168 12.05 9.44 -19.32
CA ALA A 168 11.18 9.86 -18.23
C ALA A 168 11.30 8.93 -17.01
N ASN A 169 11.31 7.61 -17.20
CA ASN A 169 11.52 6.63 -16.12
C ASN A 169 12.89 6.80 -15.43
N PHE A 170 13.96 7.10 -16.19
CA PHE A 170 15.29 7.35 -15.61
C PHE A 170 15.32 8.56 -14.69
N ILE A 171 14.44 9.55 -14.89
CA ILE A 171 14.34 10.74 -14.03
C ILE A 171 13.33 10.50 -12.90
N ALA A 172 12.20 9.88 -13.21
CA ALA A 172 11.11 9.66 -12.27
C ALA A 172 11.45 8.62 -11.19
N LEU A 173 12.16 7.53 -11.51
CA LEU A 173 12.48 6.48 -10.55
C LEU A 173 13.40 6.97 -9.42
N PRO A 174 14.54 7.67 -9.68
CA PRO A 174 15.35 8.24 -8.60
C PRO A 174 14.56 9.24 -7.77
N LEU A 175 13.79 10.12 -8.40
CA LEU A 175 12.98 11.11 -7.70
C LEU A 175 11.95 10.45 -6.78
N ALA A 176 11.24 9.43 -7.28
CA ALA A 176 10.29 8.64 -6.50
C ALA A 176 10.99 7.91 -5.34
N TYR A 177 12.19 7.39 -5.55
CA TYR A 177 12.98 6.74 -4.51
C TYR A 177 13.33 7.71 -3.38
N PHE A 178 13.80 8.93 -3.69
CA PHE A 178 14.11 9.93 -2.66
C PHE A 178 12.87 10.36 -1.88
N LEU A 179 11.77 10.67 -2.58
CA LEU A 179 10.51 11.05 -1.93
C LEU A 179 9.95 9.94 -1.04
N MET A 180 9.99 8.69 -1.54
CA MET A 180 9.54 7.53 -0.76
C MET A 180 10.45 7.30 0.44
N ARG A 181 11.75 7.58 0.32
CA ARG A 181 12.71 7.41 1.41
C ARG A 181 12.45 8.39 2.52
N ASP A 182 12.32 9.67 2.18
CA ASP A 182 11.99 10.71 3.14
C ASP A 182 10.64 10.45 3.79
N TRP A 183 9.66 9.91 3.04
CA TRP A 183 8.39 9.49 3.59
C TRP A 183 8.53 8.30 4.55
N LEU A 184 9.27 7.25 4.17
CA LEU A 184 9.55 6.07 5.00
C LEU A 184 10.35 6.40 6.26
N ASP A 185 11.22 7.42 6.23
CA ASP A 185 12.02 7.81 7.39
C ASP A 185 11.18 8.42 8.52
N ASN A 186 9.92 8.81 8.25
CA ASN A 186 8.96 9.15 9.31
C ASN A 186 8.40 7.91 10.03
N PHE A 187 8.72 6.70 9.56
CA PHE A 187 8.28 5.45 10.16
C PHE A 187 9.46 4.77 10.85
N ILE A 188 9.29 4.49 12.15
CA ILE A 188 10.32 3.83 12.96
C ILE A 188 10.56 2.40 12.46
N TYR A 189 9.49 1.71 12.10
CA TYR A 189 9.53 0.43 11.40
C TYR A 189 9.28 0.65 9.92
N ARG A 190 10.37 0.62 9.14
CA ARG A 190 10.35 0.78 7.69
C ARG A 190 10.49 -0.57 6.99
N ILE A 191 9.70 -0.78 5.94
CA ILE A 191 9.93 -1.89 5.03
C ILE A 191 11.19 -1.60 4.19
N ASN A 192 11.99 -2.63 3.92
CA ASN A 192 13.05 -2.49 2.92
C ASN A 192 12.40 -2.24 1.57
N MET A 193 12.74 -1.12 0.92
CA MET A 193 12.19 -0.76 -0.38
C MET A 193 12.51 -1.84 -1.41
N PRO A 194 11.52 -2.62 -1.86
CA PRO A 194 11.80 -3.68 -2.79
C PRO A 194 12.04 -3.06 -4.16
N TYR A 195 13.26 -3.21 -4.70
CA TYR A 195 13.59 -2.78 -6.06
C TYR A 195 12.63 -3.37 -7.11
N SER A 196 11.99 -4.50 -6.80
CA SER A 196 10.97 -5.12 -7.65
C SER A 196 9.74 -4.24 -7.87
N ALA A 197 9.31 -3.44 -6.89
CA ALA A 197 8.16 -2.55 -7.04
C ALA A 197 8.44 -1.40 -8.03
N PHE A 198 9.65 -0.83 -7.97
CA PHE A 198 10.10 0.19 -8.93
C PHE A 198 10.23 -0.37 -10.34
N MET A 199 10.81 -1.56 -10.48
CA MET A 199 10.91 -2.25 -11.77
C MET A 199 9.54 -2.58 -12.35
N LEU A 200 8.60 -3.08 -11.52
CA LEU A 200 7.24 -3.38 -11.96
C LEU A 200 6.52 -2.11 -12.43
N SER A 201 6.68 -1.00 -11.71
CA SER A 201 6.09 0.30 -12.08
C SER A 201 6.66 0.83 -13.40
N ALA A 202 7.96 0.69 -13.63
CA ALA A 202 8.62 1.10 -14.88
C ALA A 202 8.16 0.24 -16.08
N VAL A 203 8.01 -1.07 -15.88
CA VAL A 203 7.46 -1.97 -16.91
C VAL A 203 6.00 -1.62 -17.19
N PHE A 204 5.21 -1.37 -16.15
CA PHE A 204 3.80 -1.02 -16.29
C PHE A 204 3.60 0.29 -17.06
N SER A 205 4.40 1.32 -16.76
CA SER A 205 4.36 2.60 -17.49
C SER A 205 4.74 2.43 -18.97
N LEU A 206 5.74 1.59 -19.26
CA LEU A 206 6.12 1.25 -20.63
C LEU A 206 5.01 0.49 -21.37
N VAL A 207 4.35 -0.47 -20.73
CA VAL A 207 3.26 -1.23 -21.34
C VAL A 207 2.09 -0.31 -21.69
N ILE A 208 1.69 0.59 -20.80
CA ILE A 208 0.61 1.56 -21.07
C ILE A 208 1.00 2.47 -22.23
N ALA A 209 2.21 3.01 -22.22
CA ALA A 209 2.69 3.87 -23.30
C ALA A 209 2.72 3.11 -24.63
N TYR A 210 3.23 1.88 -24.63
CA TYR A 210 3.30 1.02 -25.81
C TYR A 210 1.91 0.77 -26.38
N ILE A 211 0.95 0.34 -25.56
CA ILE A 211 -0.44 0.11 -25.99
C ILE A 211 -1.04 1.38 -26.60
N THR A 212 -0.87 2.52 -25.92
CA THR A 212 -1.41 3.81 -26.38
C THR A 212 -0.86 4.19 -27.76
N VAL A 213 0.47 4.11 -27.93
CA VAL A 213 1.12 4.47 -29.18
C VAL A 213 0.85 3.45 -30.29
N MET A 214 0.78 2.17 -29.96
CA MET A 214 0.48 1.09 -30.90
C MET A 214 -0.89 1.29 -31.56
N VAL A 215 -1.91 1.68 -30.78
CA VAL A 215 -3.26 1.99 -31.30
C VAL A 215 -3.22 3.13 -32.32
N ILE A 216 -2.45 4.19 -32.04
CA ILE A 216 -2.30 5.36 -32.93
C ILE A 216 -1.54 4.97 -34.19
N ALA A 217 -0.42 4.28 -34.02
CA ALA A 217 0.46 3.88 -35.09
C ALA A 217 -0.26 2.95 -36.08
N TYR A 218 -1.04 2.00 -35.57
CA TYR A 218 -1.87 1.12 -36.38
C TYR A 218 -2.92 1.91 -37.18
N ARG A 219 -3.68 2.79 -36.52
CA ARG A 219 -4.68 3.64 -37.19
C ARG A 219 -4.04 4.49 -38.29
N ALA A 220 -2.93 5.16 -38.01
CA ALA A 220 -2.21 5.99 -38.99
C ALA A 220 -1.66 5.17 -40.16
N ALA A 221 -1.11 3.98 -39.89
CA ALA A 221 -0.53 3.13 -40.92
C ALA A 221 -1.60 2.45 -41.79
N THR A 222 -2.81 2.22 -41.29
CA THR A 222 -3.94 1.66 -42.08
C THR A 222 -4.72 2.71 -42.89
N ALA A 223 -4.57 4.00 -42.60
CA ALA A 223 -5.25 5.07 -43.33
C ALA A 223 -4.91 5.02 -44.84
N LYS A 224 -5.92 5.20 -45.69
CA LYS A 224 -5.76 5.16 -47.16
C LYS A 224 -5.02 6.43 -47.61
N PRO A 225 -3.92 6.30 -48.38
CA PRO A 225 -3.11 7.45 -48.79
C PRO A 225 -3.84 8.43 -49.73
N VAL A 226 -4.89 7.97 -50.41
CA VAL A 226 -5.71 8.79 -51.33
C VAL A 226 -6.40 9.95 -50.60
N ASP A 227 -6.76 9.78 -49.32
CA ASP A 227 -7.41 10.84 -48.53
C ASP A 227 -6.42 11.93 -48.05
N SER A 228 -5.11 11.66 -48.11
CA SER A 228 -4.06 12.56 -47.55
C SER A 228 -3.46 13.52 -48.58
N LEU A 229 -3.69 13.29 -49.88
CA LEU A 229 -3.14 14.09 -50.99
C LEU A 229 -4.12 15.12 -51.55
N HIS A 230 -5.40 15.05 -51.20
CA HIS A 230 -6.45 15.97 -51.67
C HIS A 230 -6.75 17.14 -50.74
N CYS A 231 -6.15 17.19 -49.55
CA CYS A 231 -6.26 18.36 -48.66
C CYS A 231 -5.11 19.33 -48.94
N GLU A 232 -5.28 20.12 -50.00
CA GLU A 232 -4.86 21.53 -49.99
C GLU A 232 -5.72 22.33 -49.01
#